data_AF-A0A1E7Z3T6-F1
#
_entry.id   AF-A0A1E7Z3T6-F1
#
_cell.length_a   1.000
_cell.length_b   1.000
_cell.length_c   1.000
_cell.angle_alpha   90.00
_cell.angle_beta   90.00
_cell.angle_gamma   90.00
#
_symmetry.space_group_name_H-M   'P 1'
#
loop_
_entity.id
_entity.type
_entity.pdbx_description
1 polymer ?
#
loop_
_entity_poly.entity_id
_entity_poly.type
_entity_poly.pdbx_seq_one_letter_code
_entity_poly.pdbx_strand_id
1 'polypeptide(L)'
;MEHDPHRRMLITALAGLTLANISLASAATGTTNVQGKSRVLVAYFSRSGNTRVITGVIHRSLNTDLFEIEPATPYPEDYFQTVEQAKNERERGVKPALKNSVADIARYETVYLGFPIWGTSVPPVVQ
;
A
#
# COMPACT_ATOMS: atom_id res chain seq x y z
N MET A 1 -36.29 5.17 8.53
CA MET A 1 -34.82 5.20 8.48
C MET A 1 -34.38 6.07 9.63
N GLU A 2 -34.20 5.44 10.79
CA GLU A 2 -33.93 6.11 12.06
C GLU A 2 -32.44 6.43 12.13
N HIS A 3 -32.09 7.71 12.27
CA HIS A 3 -30.71 8.15 12.47
C HIS A 3 -30.45 8.19 13.98
N ASP A 4 -29.82 7.16 14.53
CA ASP A 4 -29.41 7.10 15.94
C ASP A 4 -28.35 8.20 16.23
N PRO A 5 -28.65 9.18 17.11
CA PRO A 5 -27.77 10.31 17.38
C PRO A 5 -26.60 9.98 18.32
N HIS A 6 -26.50 8.76 18.86
CA HIS A 6 -25.52 8.41 19.89
C HIS A 6 -24.22 7.75 19.38
N ARG A 7 -24.07 7.50 18.07
CA ARG A 7 -22.79 6.99 17.50
C ARG A 7 -21.67 8.03 17.40
N ARG A 8 -21.93 9.29 17.79
CA ARG A 8 -21.02 10.45 17.58
C ARG A 8 -20.48 11.06 18.87
N MET A 9 -20.32 10.29 19.95
CA MET A 9 -19.80 10.84 21.21
C MET A 9 -18.69 9.98 21.83
N LEU A 10 -17.52 9.92 21.18
CA LEU A 10 -16.26 9.49 21.80
C LEU A 10 -15.07 10.29 21.22
N ILE A 11 -15.02 11.58 21.59
CA ILE A 11 -13.80 12.41 21.66
C ILE A 11 -14.02 13.20 22.97
N THR A 12 -13.15 13.35 23.95
CA THR A 12 -11.69 13.40 24.04
C THR A 12 -11.39 13.37 25.55
N ALA A 13 -10.46 12.54 26.03
CA ALA A 13 -9.93 12.72 27.39
C ALA A 13 -8.51 12.14 27.46
N LEU A 14 -7.51 12.98 27.19
CA LEU A 14 -6.12 12.80 27.62
C LEU A 14 -5.47 14.20 27.56
N ALA A 15 -5.39 14.89 28.70
CA ALA A 15 -4.22 14.94 29.58
C ALA A 15 -3.13 15.91 29.07
N GLY A 16 -3.02 17.04 29.79
CA GLY A 16 -1.82 17.86 30.01
C GLY A 16 -0.80 18.01 28.89
N LEU A 17 -0.86 19.14 28.17
CA LEU A 17 0.25 19.65 27.37
C LEU A 17 1.24 20.37 28.29
N THR A 18 2.41 19.77 28.53
CA THR A 18 3.63 20.51 28.90
C THR A 18 4.34 20.92 27.61
N LEU A 19 4.67 22.22 27.49
CA LEU A 19 5.53 22.74 26.44
C LEU A 19 6.96 22.17 26.61
N ALA A 20 7.51 21.53 25.57
CA ALA A 20 8.91 21.72 25.18
C ALA A 20 9.26 21.02 23.85
N ASN A 21 9.99 21.77 23.02
CA ASN A 21 10.95 21.35 21.99
C ASN A 21 10.42 20.75 20.68
N ILE A 22 10.06 21.64 19.76
CA ILE A 22 10.03 21.35 18.32
C ILE A 22 11.47 21.41 17.80
N SER A 23 12.11 20.25 17.64
CA SER A 23 13.26 20.12 16.74
C SER A 23 12.75 19.84 15.34
N LEU A 24 13.00 20.75 14.40
CA LEU A 24 12.79 20.49 12.98
C LEU A 24 13.88 19.52 12.49
N ALA A 25 13.56 18.23 12.47
CA ALA A 25 14.36 17.25 11.77
C ALA A 25 14.13 17.42 10.25
N SER A 26 15.23 17.66 9.54
CA SER A 26 15.29 17.72 8.08
C SER A 26 14.61 16.51 7.45
N ALA A 27 13.70 16.73 6.51
CA ALA A 27 13.12 15.69 5.67
C ALA A 27 14.21 15.13 4.74
N ALA A 28 14.96 14.15 5.23
CA ALA A 28 15.70 13.27 4.36
C ALA A 28 14.68 12.47 3.55
N THR A 29 14.76 12.59 2.22
CA THR A 29 14.08 11.70 1.28
C THR A 29 14.68 10.31 1.44
N GLY A 30 14.26 9.60 2.49
CA GLY A 30 14.60 8.22 2.72
C GLY A 30 13.73 7.38 1.82
N THR A 31 14.31 6.86 0.74
CA THR A 31 13.81 5.61 0.14
C THR A 31 13.78 4.57 1.24
N THR A 32 12.60 4.25 1.77
CA THR A 32 12.44 3.18 2.75
C THR A 32 12.69 1.86 2.06
N ASN A 33 13.94 1.40 2.14
CA ASN A 33 14.38 0.10 1.66
C ASN A 33 13.94 -0.96 2.66
N VAL A 34 13.05 -1.86 2.24
CA VAL A 34 12.63 -2.99 3.08
C VAL A 34 13.78 -3.99 3.19
N GLN A 35 14.60 -3.88 4.25
CA GLN A 35 15.50 -4.94 4.67
C GLN A 35 14.72 -5.96 5.49
N GLY A 36 14.21 -6.97 4.80
CA GLY A 36 13.42 -8.02 5.42
C GLY A 36 14.22 -8.90 6.40
N LYS A 37 13.55 -9.79 7.13
CA LYS A 37 14.18 -10.85 7.94
C LYS A 37 13.92 -12.27 7.41
N SER A 38 13.04 -12.41 6.42
CA SER A 38 12.62 -13.68 5.82
C SER A 38 13.28 -13.94 4.47
N ARG A 39 13.34 -15.21 4.07
CA ARG A 39 13.69 -15.64 2.70
C ARG A 39 12.47 -15.61 1.75
N VAL A 40 11.29 -15.31 2.29
CA VAL A 40 10.03 -15.23 1.55
C VAL A 40 9.49 -13.80 1.58
N LEU A 41 9.18 -13.25 0.41
CA LEU A 41 8.53 -11.96 0.25
C LEU A 41 7.10 -12.13 -0.24
N VAL A 42 6.17 -11.35 0.32
CA VAL A 42 4.86 -11.12 -0.29
C VAL A 42 4.81 -9.67 -0.77
N ALA A 43 4.95 -9.49 -2.08
CA ALA A 43 4.75 -8.20 -2.75
C ALA A 43 3.30 -8.08 -3.19
N TYR A 44 2.64 -6.94 -2.95
CA TYR A 44 1.23 -6.82 -3.31
C TYR A 44 0.77 -5.41 -3.64
N PHE A 45 -0.21 -5.30 -4.53
CA PHE A 45 -0.95 -4.06 -4.79
C PHE A 45 -2.39 -4.20 -4.26
N SER A 46 -2.92 -3.16 -3.61
CA SER A 46 -4.32 -3.12 -3.19
C SER A 46 -4.91 -1.71 -3.27
N ARG A 47 -5.95 -1.53 -4.10
CA ARG A 47 -6.67 -0.25 -4.19
C ARG A 47 -7.65 -0.05 -3.04
N SER A 48 -8.48 -1.05 -2.77
CA SER A 48 -9.57 -0.97 -1.78
C SER A 48 -9.41 -1.94 -0.60
N GLY A 49 -8.20 -2.47 -0.40
CA GLY A 49 -7.85 -3.28 0.79
C GLY A 49 -8.07 -4.79 0.67
N ASN A 50 -8.85 -5.29 -0.29
CA ASN A 50 -9.15 -6.74 -0.38
C ASN A 50 -7.88 -7.61 -0.48
N THR A 51 -6.97 -7.25 -1.39
CA THR A 51 -5.70 -7.96 -1.56
C THR A 51 -4.80 -7.85 -0.33
N ARG A 52 -4.82 -6.69 0.35
CA ARG A 52 -4.09 -6.46 1.62
C ARG A 52 -4.55 -7.43 2.72
N VAL A 53 -5.86 -7.72 2.79
CA VAL A 53 -6.38 -8.69 3.77
C VAL A 53 -5.80 -10.08 3.53
N ILE A 54 -5.81 -10.55 2.28
CA ILE A 54 -5.31 -11.88 1.91
C ILE A 54 -3.80 -11.97 2.13
N THR A 55 -3.03 -10.95 1.73
CA THR A 55 -1.57 -10.94 1.93
C THR A 55 -1.22 -10.91 3.42
N GLY A 56 -2.03 -10.24 4.24
CA GLY A 56 -1.92 -10.28 5.70
C GLY A 56 -2.13 -11.69 6.29
N VAL A 57 -3.02 -12.51 5.72
CA VAL A 57 -3.18 -13.91 6.12
C VAL A 57 -1.91 -14.71 5.80
N ILE A 58 -1.40 -14.59 4.56
CA ILE A 58 -0.18 -15.28 4.12
C ILE A 58 1.01 -14.90 5.00
N HIS A 59 1.18 -13.60 5.26
CA HIS A 59 2.25 -13.08 6.12
C HIS A 59 2.22 -13.69 7.52
N ARG A 60 1.05 -13.73 8.16
CA ARG A 60 0.91 -14.34 9.51
C ARG A 60 1.16 -15.83 9.50
N SER A 61 0.77 -16.54 8.44
CA SER A 61 0.96 -17.99 8.33
C SER A 61 2.40 -18.40 8.04
N LEU A 62 3.14 -17.62 7.26
CA LEU A 62 4.47 -17.98 6.75
C LEU A 62 5.60 -17.10 7.30
N ASN A 63 5.29 -16.10 8.14
CA ASN A 63 6.23 -15.15 8.70
C ASN A 63 7.15 -14.51 7.64
N THR A 64 6.51 -14.00 6.59
CA THR A 64 7.17 -13.40 5.41
C THR A 64 7.57 -11.95 5.65
N ASP A 65 8.39 -11.39 4.77
CA ASP A 65 8.42 -9.94 4.62
C ASP A 65 7.23 -9.47 3.78
N LEU A 66 6.82 -8.21 3.95
CA LEU A 66 5.74 -7.58 3.20
C LEU A 66 6.27 -6.39 2.42
N PHE A 67 5.87 -6.28 1.16
CA PHE A 67 6.11 -5.10 0.34
C PHE A 67 4.81 -4.68 -0.33
N GLU A 68 4.32 -3.47 -0.02
CA GLU A 68 3.19 -2.90 -0.74
C GLU A 68 3.69 -2.15 -1.97
N ILE A 69 3.18 -2.55 -3.13
CA ILE A 69 3.39 -1.91 -4.43
C ILE A 69 2.50 -0.66 -4.45
N GLU A 70 3.08 0.47 -4.07
CA GLU A 70 2.43 1.78 -4.14
C GLU A 70 2.89 2.52 -5.42
N PRO A 71 1.97 3.00 -6.28
CA PRO A 71 2.37 3.91 -7.35
C PRO A 71 2.86 5.24 -6.76
N ALA A 72 3.84 5.86 -7.41
CA ALA A 72 4.35 7.18 -7.04
C ALA A 72 3.25 8.26 -7.15
N THR A 73 2.36 8.11 -8.14
CA THR A 73 1.13 8.88 -8.27
C THR A 73 -0.07 7.97 -8.00
N PRO A 74 -0.84 8.18 -6.91
CA PRO A 74 -2.00 7.35 -6.59
C PRO A 74 -3.03 7.30 -7.72
N TYR A 75 -3.65 6.13 -7.90
CA TYR A 75 -4.84 6.03 -8.75
C TYR A 75 -6.00 6.85 -8.14
N PRO A 76 -6.93 7.37 -8.97
CA PRO A 76 -8.12 8.05 -8.50
C PRO A 76 -8.93 7.21 -7.51
N GLU A 77 -9.59 7.86 -6.56
CA GLU A 77 -10.51 7.17 -5.66
C GLU A 77 -11.76 6.70 -6.41
N ASP A 78 -12.22 7.52 -7.37
CA ASP A 78 -13.36 7.19 -8.22
C ASP A 78 -13.09 5.93 -9.06
N TYR A 79 -14.08 5.04 -9.06
CA TYR A 79 -13.97 3.75 -9.73
C TYR A 79 -13.84 3.91 -11.25
N PHE A 80 -14.68 4.73 -11.87
CA PHE A 80 -14.70 4.86 -13.33
C PHE A 80 -13.45 5.58 -13.82
N GLN A 81 -12.98 6.61 -13.11
CA GLN A 81 -11.70 7.26 -13.41
C GLN A 81 -10.53 6.29 -13.30
N THR A 82 -10.51 5.41 -12.29
CA THR A 82 -9.49 4.36 -12.17
C THR A 82 -9.54 3.40 -13.38
N VAL A 83 -10.73 2.95 -13.77
CA VAL A 83 -10.92 2.02 -14.90
C VAL A 83 -10.40 2.65 -16.19
N GLU A 84 -10.77 3.90 -16.47
CA GLU A 84 -10.32 4.60 -17.67
C GLU A 84 -8.81 4.84 -17.66
N GLN A 85 -8.24 5.25 -16.53
CA GLN A 85 -6.79 5.42 -16.41
C GLN A 85 -6.06 4.09 -16.64
N ALA A 86 -6.46 3.01 -15.95
CA ALA A 86 -5.83 1.71 -16.08
C ALA A 86 -5.94 1.13 -17.51
N LYS A 87 -7.08 1.35 -18.18
CA LYS A 87 -7.26 0.99 -19.58
C LYS A 87 -6.28 1.76 -20.49
N ASN A 88 -6.22 3.07 -20.34
CA ASN A 88 -5.32 3.92 -21.14
C ASN A 88 -3.85 3.58 -20.91
N GLU A 89 -3.45 3.35 -19.66
CA GLU A 89 -2.09 2.91 -19.31
C GLU A 89 -1.75 1.58 -19.98
N ARG A 90 -2.65 0.60 -19.90
CA ARG A 90 -2.46 -0.72 -20.53
C ARG A 90 -2.36 -0.62 -22.05
N GLU A 91 -3.28 0.10 -22.69
CA GLU A 91 -3.30 0.26 -24.16
C GLU A 91 -2.05 0.97 -24.69
N ARG A 92 -1.48 1.87 -23.89
CA ARG A 92 -0.24 2.59 -24.22
C ARG A 92 1.04 1.94 -23.70
N GLY A 93 0.94 0.82 -22.98
CA GLY A 93 2.09 0.18 -22.34
C GLY A 93 2.78 1.04 -21.27
N VAL A 94 2.05 1.96 -20.64
CA VAL A 94 2.58 2.79 -19.55
C VAL A 94 2.79 1.92 -18.32
N LYS A 95 3.98 2.03 -17.72
CA LYS A 95 4.35 1.41 -16.46
C LYS A 95 4.45 2.49 -15.38
N PRO A 96 3.43 2.65 -14.52
CA PRO A 96 3.46 3.65 -13.46
C PRO A 96 4.69 3.49 -12.57
N ALA A 97 5.38 4.58 -12.30
CA ALA A 97 6.51 4.58 -11.38
C ALA A 97 6.05 4.15 -9.99
N LEU A 98 6.88 3.38 -9.28
CA LEU A 98 6.62 2.99 -7.90
C LEU A 98 7.17 4.02 -6.93
N LYS A 99 6.48 4.21 -5.81
CA LYS A 99 6.91 5.09 -4.71
C LYS A 99 8.15 4.54 -4.00
N ASN A 100 8.25 3.22 -3.88
CA ASN A 100 9.30 2.51 -3.16
C ASN A 100 9.83 1.34 -4.01
N SER A 101 10.99 0.81 -3.61
CA SER A 101 11.59 -0.37 -4.24
C SER A 101 12.08 -1.37 -3.18
N VAL A 102 12.35 -2.59 -3.62
CA VAL A 102 12.95 -3.64 -2.78
C VAL A 102 14.47 -3.63 -3.03
N ALA A 103 15.25 -3.16 -2.05
CA ALA A 103 16.70 -2.95 -2.17
C ALA A 103 17.48 -4.19 -2.63
N ASP A 104 17.10 -5.35 -2.11
CA ASP A 104 17.79 -6.62 -2.32
C ASP A 104 16.75 -7.69 -2.58
N ILE A 105 16.13 -7.65 -3.77
CA ILE A 105 15.12 -8.64 -4.14
C ILE A 105 15.75 -10.03 -4.34
N ALA A 106 17.05 -10.10 -4.64
CA ALA A 106 17.77 -11.34 -4.96
C ALA A 106 17.95 -12.27 -3.75
N ARG A 107 17.90 -11.73 -2.52
CA ARG A 107 17.96 -12.54 -1.30
C ARG A 107 16.74 -13.44 -1.06
N TYR A 108 15.61 -13.12 -1.68
CA TYR A 108 14.37 -13.85 -1.50
C TYR A 108 14.36 -15.07 -2.42
N GLU A 109 14.13 -16.25 -1.84
CA GLU A 109 13.97 -17.49 -2.61
C GLU A 109 12.59 -17.60 -3.24
N THR A 110 11.59 -17.07 -2.53
CA THR A 110 10.20 -17.13 -2.93
C THR A 110 9.59 -15.73 -2.86
N VAL A 111 8.97 -15.31 -3.96
CA VAL A 111 8.18 -14.08 -4.02
C VAL A 111 6.75 -14.44 -4.38
N TYR A 112 5.83 -14.22 -3.45
CA TYR A 112 4.40 -14.20 -3.74
C TYR A 112 4.02 -12.82 -4.25
N LEU A 113 3.30 -12.76 -5.36
CA LEU A 113 2.81 -11.52 -5.96
C LEU A 113 1.28 -11.48 -5.89
N GLY A 114 0.72 -10.53 -5.12
CA GLY A 114 -0.71 -10.38 -4.93
C GLY A 114 -1.26 -9.10 -5.56
N PHE A 115 -2.30 -9.20 -6.38
CA PHE A 115 -2.97 -8.03 -6.97
C PHE A 115 -4.43 -8.32 -7.31
N PRO A 116 -5.29 -7.29 -7.35
CA PRO A 116 -6.63 -7.43 -7.92
C PRO A 116 -6.56 -7.63 -9.44
N ILE A 117 -7.55 -8.30 -10.03
CA ILE A 117 -7.70 -8.36 -11.49
C ILE A 117 -8.42 -7.10 -11.97
N TRP A 118 -7.81 -6.38 -12.91
CA TRP A 118 -8.38 -5.17 -13.53
C TRP A 118 -8.59 -5.42 -15.02
N GLY A 119 -9.85 -5.42 -15.46
CA GLY A 119 -10.19 -5.66 -16.87
C GLY A 119 -9.59 -6.96 -17.43
N THR A 120 -9.79 -8.07 -16.69
CA THR A 120 -9.22 -9.40 -17.00
C THR A 120 -7.69 -9.44 -17.12
N SER A 121 -6.98 -8.46 -16.55
CA SER A 121 -5.53 -8.34 -16.66
C SER A 121 -4.88 -7.97 -15.32
N VAL A 122 -3.54 -8.00 -15.33
CA VAL A 122 -2.69 -7.49 -14.25
C VAL A 122 -2.77 -5.96 -14.26
N PRO A 123 -2.94 -5.28 -13.11
CA PRO A 123 -2.90 -3.82 -13.04
C PRO A 123 -1.57 -3.26 -13.58
N PRO A 124 -1.58 -2.16 -14.36
CA PRO A 124 -0.35 -1.61 -14.96
C PRO A 124 0.77 -1.32 -13.97
N VAL A 125 0.45 -0.86 -12.75
CA VAL A 125 1.43 -0.61 -11.67
C VAL A 125 2.20 -1.87 -11.21
N VAL A 126 1.71 -3.07 -11.54
CA VAL A 126 2.33 -4.35 -11.15
C VAL A 126 3.18 -4.95 -12.29
N GLN A 127 3.23 -4.31 -13.46
CA GLN A 127 3.88 -4.82 -14.68
C GLN A 127 5.29 -4.26 -14.96
#